data_AF-A0A4U0VRF0-F1
#
_entry.id   AF-A0A4U0VRF0-F1
#
_cell.length_a   1.000
_cell.length_b   1.000
_cell.length_c   1.000
_cell.angle_alpha   90.00
_cell.angle_beta   90.00
_cell.angle_gamma   90.00
#
_symmetry.space_group_name_H-M   'P 1'
#
loop_
_entity.id
_entity.type
_entity.pdbx_description
1 polymer ?
#
loop_
_entity_poly.entity_id
_entity_poly.type
_entity_poly.pdbx_seq_one_letter_code
_entity_poly.pdbx_strand_id
1 'polypeptide(L)'
;MPDATSTWKRDLDEHGYAVIKGVVSPERAEHYTRRAVEWAERFGFKEQDRSTWTADKLPVNINGLVNDYGVSHEKWVWEARLEPKVVETFQELWNTDELLVSFDAINFSLPIGPHARRDIEVSAPWQHIDQQPDPTDRPPLQHELTQGLLAVTRSGPKDGGLVLLRGSHKLLPRFFEETGGVKADQSWGALNYYTFTPEDVKWFERQPGVEEVKVESEPGDLILWDSRTVHWNRAPTAEQLRVVVYVCYAPRAMATEEVLATRKRCWENRLATTHWPAPFVVVPREEYGPPKRGDVVDPLDRIRPFEEPGETEQLLKLVGILPYK
;
A
#
# COMPACT_ATOMS: atom_id res chain seq x y z
N MET A 1 5.97 -9.67 35.09
CA MET A 1 5.72 -8.29 34.58
C MET A 1 4.55 -8.40 33.62
N PRO A 2 3.57 -7.48 33.63
CA PRO A 2 2.52 -7.49 32.62
C PRO A 2 3.17 -7.37 31.24
N ASP A 3 2.68 -8.15 30.27
CA ASP A 3 3.10 -8.06 28.88
C ASP A 3 2.87 -6.62 28.39
N ALA A 4 3.96 -5.90 28.08
CA ALA A 4 3.92 -4.50 27.64
C ALA A 4 3.60 -4.36 26.15
N THR A 5 3.38 -5.47 25.45
CA THR A 5 3.07 -5.48 24.02
C THR A 5 1.69 -4.86 23.76
N SER A 6 1.65 -3.85 22.90
CA SER A 6 0.40 -3.21 22.49
C SER A 6 -0.59 -4.21 21.90
N THR A 7 -1.89 -3.93 22.05
CA THR A 7 -2.94 -4.81 21.52
C THR A 7 -2.84 -4.97 20.00
N TRP A 8 -2.55 -3.90 19.27
CA TRP A 8 -2.46 -3.96 17.81
C TRP A 8 -1.29 -4.85 17.33
N LYS A 9 -0.17 -4.91 18.07
CA LYS A 9 0.93 -5.84 17.76
C LYS A 9 0.52 -7.29 17.95
N ARG A 10 -0.25 -7.56 19.01
CA ARG A 10 -0.81 -8.90 19.26
C ARG A 10 -1.80 -9.29 18.17
N ASP A 11 -2.67 -8.37 17.76
CA ASP A 11 -3.58 -8.59 16.64
C ASP A 11 -2.81 -8.84 15.34
N LEU A 12 -1.75 -8.06 15.05
CA LEU A 12 -0.92 -8.26 13.87
C LEU A 12 -0.24 -9.63 13.87
N ASP A 13 0.37 -10.05 14.99
CA ASP A 13 0.94 -11.39 15.10
C ASP A 13 -0.14 -12.46 14.95
N GLU A 14 -1.25 -12.35 15.69
CA GLU A 14 -2.26 -13.39 15.78
C GLU A 14 -3.05 -13.55 14.47
N HIS A 15 -3.41 -12.44 13.85
CA HIS A 15 -4.38 -12.37 12.77
C HIS A 15 -3.76 -11.99 11.42
N GLY A 16 -2.52 -11.53 11.41
CA GLY A 16 -1.80 -11.11 10.20
C GLY A 16 -2.14 -9.68 9.78
N TYR A 17 -2.94 -8.95 10.56
CA TYR A 17 -3.28 -7.55 10.35
C TYR A 17 -3.74 -6.87 11.64
N ALA A 18 -3.68 -5.54 11.66
CA ALA A 18 -4.22 -4.72 12.73
C ALA A 18 -4.75 -3.38 12.21
N VAL A 19 -5.72 -2.80 12.92
CA VAL A 19 -6.23 -1.45 12.67
C VAL A 19 -5.94 -0.59 13.89
N ILE A 20 -5.04 0.37 13.73
CA ILE A 20 -4.69 1.35 14.76
C ILE A 20 -5.59 2.56 14.57
N LYS A 21 -6.46 2.80 15.55
CA LYS A 21 -7.52 3.81 15.45
C LYS A 21 -6.99 5.22 15.70
N GLY A 22 -7.42 6.19 14.88
CA GLY A 22 -7.19 7.62 15.13
C GLY A 22 -5.70 8.01 15.26
N VAL A 23 -4.86 7.43 14.41
CA VAL A 23 -3.44 7.80 14.28
C VAL A 23 -3.32 9.24 13.77
N VAL A 24 -4.27 9.67 12.94
CA VAL A 24 -4.39 11.04 12.46
C VAL A 24 -5.74 11.61 12.90
N SER A 25 -5.80 12.90 13.22
CA SER A 25 -7.05 13.54 13.64
C SER A 25 -8.05 13.63 12.46
N PRO A 26 -9.37 13.72 12.74
CA PRO A 26 -10.37 13.89 11.69
C PRO A 26 -10.10 15.10 10.79
N GLU A 27 -9.65 16.22 11.34
CA GLU A 27 -9.36 17.45 10.59
C GLU A 27 -8.16 17.27 9.64
N ARG A 28 -7.16 16.50 10.08
CA ARG A 28 -6.00 16.16 9.26
C ARG A 28 -6.37 15.15 8.16
N ALA A 29 -7.18 14.14 8.48
CA ALA A 29 -7.71 13.20 7.49
C ALA A 29 -8.58 13.90 6.43
N GLU A 30 -9.42 14.86 6.83
CA GLU A 30 -10.20 15.70 5.92
C GLU A 30 -9.28 16.57 5.05
N HIS A 31 -8.22 17.16 5.63
CA HIS A 31 -7.20 17.87 4.86
C HIS A 31 -6.61 16.98 3.76
N TYR A 32 -6.15 15.78 4.07
CA TYR A 32 -5.60 14.87 3.05
C TYR A 32 -6.62 14.46 1.99
N THR A 33 -7.87 14.21 2.40
CA THR A 33 -8.95 13.90 1.46
C THR A 33 -9.16 15.04 0.46
N ARG A 34 -9.23 16.29 0.94
CA ARG A 34 -9.36 17.47 0.09
C ARG A 34 -8.19 17.60 -0.88
N ARG A 35 -6.96 17.40 -0.40
CA ARG A 35 -5.75 17.48 -1.22
C ARG A 35 -5.70 16.40 -2.30
N ALA A 36 -6.16 15.18 -1.99
CA ALA A 36 -6.29 14.11 -2.97
C ALA A 36 -7.37 14.41 -4.02
N VAL A 37 -8.50 14.99 -3.62
CA VAL A 37 -9.55 15.45 -4.55
C VAL A 37 -9.02 16.57 -5.45
N GLU A 38 -8.42 17.63 -4.90
CA GLU A 38 -7.79 18.72 -5.66
C GLU A 38 -6.74 18.20 -6.66
N TRP A 39 -5.97 17.19 -6.27
CA TRP A 39 -5.02 16.52 -7.15
C TRP A 39 -5.72 15.76 -8.28
N ALA A 40 -6.77 14.99 -7.99
CA ALA A 40 -7.54 14.27 -8.99
C ALA A 40 -8.27 15.21 -9.96
N GLU A 41 -8.73 16.38 -9.50
CA GLU A 41 -9.38 17.39 -10.35
C GLU A 41 -8.47 17.93 -11.46
N ARG A 42 -7.15 17.83 -11.31
CA ARG A 42 -6.17 18.17 -12.37
C ARG A 42 -6.30 17.30 -13.62
N PHE A 43 -6.96 16.14 -13.51
CA PHE A 43 -7.22 15.21 -14.60
C PHE A 43 -8.58 15.43 -15.28
N GLY A 44 -9.36 16.40 -14.82
CA GLY A 44 -10.70 16.72 -15.35
C GLY A 44 -11.84 16.05 -14.61
N PHE A 45 -11.54 15.24 -13.58
CA PHE A 45 -12.49 14.80 -12.57
C PHE A 45 -13.07 16.00 -11.83
N LYS A 46 -14.33 15.89 -11.41
CA LYS A 46 -15.00 16.82 -10.52
C LYS A 46 -15.87 16.04 -9.55
N GLU A 47 -15.63 16.20 -8.26
CA GLU A 47 -16.30 15.40 -7.21
C GLU A 47 -17.83 15.52 -7.30
N GLN A 48 -18.33 16.74 -7.52
CA GLN A 48 -19.76 17.04 -7.55
C GLN A 48 -20.43 16.79 -8.92
N ASP A 49 -19.67 16.39 -9.94
CA ASP A 49 -20.19 16.13 -11.28
C ASP A 49 -19.88 14.69 -11.72
N ARG A 50 -20.85 13.80 -11.48
CA ARG A 50 -20.75 12.35 -11.78
C ARG A 50 -20.53 12.05 -13.27
N SER A 51 -20.81 12.99 -14.18
CA SER A 51 -20.50 12.80 -15.61
C SER A 51 -19.00 12.79 -15.90
N THR A 52 -18.19 13.33 -14.98
CA THR A 52 -16.72 13.32 -15.05
C THR A 52 -16.09 12.11 -14.36
N TRP A 53 -16.91 11.21 -13.81
CA TRP A 53 -16.42 10.00 -13.14
C TRP A 53 -16.20 8.94 -14.20
N THR A 54 -15.15 9.10 -14.99
CA THR A 54 -14.80 8.23 -16.11
C THR A 54 -13.29 8.10 -16.21
N ALA A 55 -12.83 7.03 -16.84
CA ALA A 55 -11.41 6.73 -16.97
C ALA A 55 -10.64 7.89 -17.61
N ASP A 56 -11.21 8.56 -18.62
CA ASP A 56 -10.57 9.69 -19.35
C ASP A 56 -10.41 10.97 -18.51
N LYS A 57 -11.09 11.06 -17.36
CA LYS A 57 -11.05 12.20 -16.44
C LYS A 57 -10.29 11.92 -15.15
N LEU A 58 -9.77 10.71 -15.00
CA LEU A 58 -9.06 10.26 -13.82
C LEU A 58 -7.62 9.90 -14.17
N PRO A 59 -6.70 9.92 -13.20
CA PRO A 59 -5.37 9.35 -13.39
C PRO A 59 -5.49 7.88 -13.80
N VAL A 60 -4.67 7.47 -14.77
CA VAL A 60 -4.52 6.04 -15.11
C VAL A 60 -4.09 5.30 -13.83
N ASN A 61 -4.76 4.19 -13.54
CA ASN A 61 -4.58 3.42 -12.33
C ASN A 61 -4.91 1.95 -12.58
N ILE A 62 -4.44 1.08 -11.68
CA ILE A 62 -4.81 -0.33 -11.64
C ILE A 62 -5.51 -0.56 -10.30
N ASN A 63 -6.81 -0.84 -10.32
CA ASN A 63 -7.62 -1.03 -9.11
C ASN A 63 -7.51 0.13 -8.10
N GLY A 64 -7.45 1.36 -8.62
CA GLY A 64 -7.29 2.59 -7.87
C GLY A 64 -5.86 2.89 -7.43
N LEU A 65 -4.90 1.97 -7.56
CA LEU A 65 -3.48 2.20 -7.26
C LEU A 65 -2.91 3.18 -8.28
N VAL A 66 -2.35 4.30 -7.80
CA VAL A 66 -1.63 5.28 -8.64
C VAL A 66 -0.21 5.44 -8.12
N ASN A 67 0.76 5.03 -8.93
CA ASN A 67 2.21 5.20 -8.70
C ASN A 67 2.85 6.17 -9.72
N ASP A 68 2.11 6.58 -10.75
CA ASP A 68 2.54 7.55 -11.76
C ASP A 68 2.21 9.00 -11.38
N TYR A 69 2.48 9.93 -12.29
CA TYR A 69 2.16 11.36 -12.16
C TYR A 69 2.88 12.07 -11.00
N GLY A 70 4.00 11.51 -10.52
CA GLY A 70 4.75 12.04 -9.39
C GLY A 70 4.01 11.95 -8.05
N VAL A 71 2.89 11.21 -7.98
CA VAL A 71 1.96 11.24 -6.84
C VAL A 71 2.62 10.80 -5.53
N SER A 72 3.51 9.81 -5.60
CA SER A 72 4.32 9.33 -4.48
C SER A 72 5.15 10.42 -3.82
N HIS A 73 5.38 11.54 -4.50
CA HIS A 73 6.13 12.68 -4.01
C HIS A 73 5.32 13.96 -3.84
N GLU A 74 3.99 13.91 -3.97
CA GLU A 74 3.18 15.08 -3.65
C GLU A 74 3.38 15.51 -2.21
N LYS A 75 3.42 16.83 -1.98
CA LYS A 75 3.58 17.41 -0.64
C LYS A 75 2.64 16.79 0.39
N TRP A 76 1.36 16.62 0.04
CA TRP A 76 0.36 16.06 0.96
C TRP A 76 0.56 14.57 1.26
N VAL A 77 1.16 13.81 0.34
CA VAL A 77 1.54 12.40 0.56
C VAL A 77 2.72 12.30 1.53
N TRP A 78 3.70 13.21 1.42
CA TRP A 78 4.78 13.31 2.39
C TRP A 78 4.32 13.80 3.76
N GLU A 79 3.42 14.78 3.80
CA GLU A 79 2.78 15.20 5.05
C GLU A 79 2.09 14.02 5.74
N ALA A 80 1.39 13.14 5.01
CA ALA A 80 0.75 11.94 5.55
C ALA A 80 1.75 10.92 6.11
N ARG A 81 2.88 10.71 5.42
CA ARG A 81 3.98 9.87 5.93
C ARG A 81 4.59 10.43 7.20
N LEU A 82 4.72 11.76 7.29
CA LEU A 82 5.35 12.45 8.41
C LEU A 82 4.45 12.63 9.63
N GLU A 83 3.20 12.16 9.60
CA GLU A 83 2.32 12.23 10.77
C GLU A 83 2.98 11.53 11.97
N PRO A 84 3.13 12.21 13.13
CA PRO A 84 3.95 11.70 14.24
C PRO A 84 3.55 10.30 14.67
N LYS A 85 2.25 10.06 14.88
CA LYS A 85 1.75 8.75 15.31
C LYS A 85 1.90 7.66 14.24
N VAL A 86 1.95 8.02 12.95
CA VAL A 86 2.25 7.05 11.89
C VAL A 86 3.68 6.58 12.08
N VAL A 87 4.63 7.51 12.17
CA VAL A 87 6.05 7.19 12.37
C VAL A 87 6.25 6.43 13.68
N GLU A 88 5.69 6.90 14.80
CA GLU A 88 5.75 6.25 16.12
C GLU A 88 5.22 4.81 16.09
N THR A 89 4.14 4.55 15.35
CA THR A 89 3.61 3.17 15.22
C THR A 89 4.62 2.23 14.57
N PHE A 90 5.32 2.70 13.53
CA PHE A 90 6.38 1.91 12.90
C PHE A 90 7.67 1.84 13.73
N GLN A 91 7.97 2.86 14.53
CA GLN A 91 9.09 2.83 15.47
C GLN A 91 8.83 1.78 16.56
N GLU A 92 7.59 1.76 17.08
CA GLU A 92 7.14 0.73 18.00
C GLU A 92 7.20 -0.64 17.32
N LEU A 93 6.66 -0.80 16.11
CA LEU A 93 6.68 -2.05 15.33
C LEU A 93 8.07 -2.69 15.32
N TRP A 94 9.05 -1.90 14.90
CA TRP A 94 10.42 -2.36 14.68
C TRP A 94 11.35 -2.22 15.89
N ASN A 95 10.86 -1.65 16.99
CA ASN A 95 11.65 -1.37 18.18
C ASN A 95 12.92 -0.53 17.89
N THR A 96 12.78 0.49 17.06
CA THR A 96 13.85 1.44 16.71
C THR A 96 13.26 2.78 16.27
N ASP A 97 13.93 3.88 16.55
CA ASP A 97 13.58 5.19 16.02
C ASP A 97 14.20 5.48 14.64
N GLU A 98 15.11 4.61 14.18
CA GLU A 98 15.81 4.71 12.91
C GLU A 98 15.08 3.98 11.79
N LEU A 99 14.28 4.72 11.01
CA LEU A 99 13.42 4.16 9.97
C LEU A 99 13.77 4.69 8.57
N LEU A 100 13.41 3.91 7.57
CA LEU A 100 13.33 4.30 6.17
C LEU A 100 11.92 4.05 5.66
N VAL A 101 11.38 4.96 4.85
CA VAL A 101 10.02 4.84 4.29
C VAL A 101 10.04 4.46 2.80
N SER A 102 9.06 3.71 2.32
CA SER A 102 8.86 3.50 0.88
C SER A 102 8.37 4.77 0.18
N PHE A 103 8.68 4.93 -1.11
CA PHE A 103 8.11 5.99 -1.97
C PHE A 103 6.92 5.43 -2.74
N ASP A 104 6.06 4.73 -2.00
CA ASP A 104 4.91 4.00 -2.54
C ASP A 104 3.80 4.96 -3.01
N ALA A 105 2.73 4.37 -3.51
CA ALA A 105 1.62 4.99 -4.18
C ALA A 105 0.55 5.57 -3.24
N ILE A 106 -0.53 6.04 -3.87
CA ILE A 106 -1.83 6.23 -3.22
C ILE A 106 -2.83 5.22 -3.80
N ASN A 107 -3.96 5.03 -3.12
CA ASN A 107 -5.16 4.57 -3.80
C ASN A 107 -6.14 5.73 -3.93
N PHE A 108 -6.64 5.97 -5.13
CA PHE A 108 -7.77 6.87 -5.40
C PHE A 108 -8.80 6.08 -6.20
N SER A 109 -9.87 5.66 -5.54
CA SER A 109 -10.94 4.88 -6.17
C SER A 109 -12.27 5.61 -6.07
N LEU A 110 -13.03 5.59 -7.16
CA LEU A 110 -14.43 6.01 -7.16
C LEU A 110 -15.33 4.77 -7.19
N PRO A 111 -16.52 4.80 -6.56
CA PRO A 111 -17.45 3.69 -6.61
C PRO A 111 -17.77 3.26 -8.04
N ILE A 112 -17.90 1.95 -8.23
CA ILE A 112 -18.32 1.32 -9.47
C ILE A 112 -19.78 0.90 -9.33
N GLY A 113 -20.62 1.34 -10.27
CA GLY A 113 -22.03 0.99 -10.30
C GLY A 113 -22.94 2.09 -10.84
N PRO A 114 -24.28 1.88 -10.77
CA PRO A 114 -25.26 2.75 -11.40
C PRO A 114 -25.21 4.22 -10.96
N HIS A 115 -24.69 4.53 -9.77
CA HIS A 115 -24.66 5.91 -9.25
C HIS A 115 -23.26 6.55 -9.29
N ALA A 116 -22.29 5.91 -9.96
CA ALA A 116 -20.91 6.38 -10.02
C ALA A 116 -20.24 5.93 -11.35
N ARG A 117 -19.07 5.25 -11.29
CA ARG A 117 -18.37 4.75 -12.50
C ARG A 117 -19.21 3.68 -13.20
N ARG A 118 -19.48 3.87 -14.49
CA ARG A 118 -20.20 2.90 -15.36
C ARG A 118 -19.38 2.46 -16.57
N ASP A 119 -18.17 3.00 -16.71
CA ASP A 119 -17.25 2.78 -17.82
C ASP A 119 -16.27 1.62 -17.57
N ILE A 120 -16.28 1.06 -16.36
CA ILE A 120 -15.46 -0.09 -15.95
C ILE A 120 -16.29 -1.09 -15.15
N GLU A 121 -15.84 -2.34 -15.15
CA GLU A 121 -16.40 -3.42 -14.35
C GLU A 121 -15.61 -3.63 -13.07
N VAL A 122 -16.25 -4.22 -12.06
CA VAL A 122 -15.56 -4.63 -10.83
C VAL A 122 -14.58 -5.76 -11.16
N SER A 123 -13.30 -5.52 -10.85
CA SER A 123 -12.25 -6.52 -11.06
C SER A 123 -12.44 -7.75 -10.16
N ALA A 124 -12.12 -8.92 -10.70
CA ALA A 124 -12.08 -10.15 -9.91
C ALA A 124 -11.01 -10.07 -8.81
N PRO A 125 -11.19 -10.75 -7.67
CA PRO A 125 -10.15 -10.89 -6.67
C PRO A 125 -8.84 -11.44 -7.26
N TRP A 126 -7.71 -10.87 -6.83
CA TRP A 126 -6.37 -11.39 -7.11
C TRP A 126 -5.68 -11.69 -5.78
N GLN A 127 -5.98 -12.83 -5.18
CA GLN A 127 -5.38 -13.21 -3.91
C GLN A 127 -3.88 -13.39 -4.08
N HIS A 128 -3.10 -12.69 -3.26
CA HIS A 128 -1.64 -12.73 -3.31
C HIS A 128 -1.03 -12.48 -1.93
N ILE A 129 0.28 -12.73 -1.85
CA ILE A 129 1.17 -12.20 -0.82
C ILE A 129 2.24 -11.38 -1.52
N ASP A 130 2.76 -10.38 -0.82
CA ASP A 130 3.88 -9.57 -1.29
C ASP A 130 5.18 -10.02 -0.60
N GLN A 131 5.42 -11.32 -0.64
CA GLN A 131 6.67 -11.89 -0.20
C GLN A 131 7.01 -13.11 -1.05
N GLN A 132 8.28 -13.24 -1.43
CA GLN A 132 8.80 -14.45 -2.04
C GLN A 132 8.71 -15.60 -1.01
N PRO A 133 7.99 -16.70 -1.28
CA PRO A 133 7.83 -17.78 -0.31
C PRO A 133 9.09 -18.66 -0.16
N ASP A 134 9.92 -18.75 -1.20
CA ASP A 134 11.17 -19.53 -1.22
C ASP A 134 12.34 -18.70 -1.80
N PRO A 135 12.84 -17.70 -1.03
CA PRO A 135 13.99 -16.90 -1.44
C PRO A 135 15.29 -17.70 -1.29
N THR A 136 16.27 -17.42 -2.16
CA THR A 136 17.57 -18.10 -2.15
C THR A 136 18.62 -17.43 -1.27
N ASP A 137 18.36 -16.19 -0.83
CA ASP A 137 19.30 -15.30 -0.14
C ASP A 137 18.97 -15.09 1.35
N ARG A 138 17.85 -15.64 1.84
CA ARG A 138 17.36 -15.51 3.22
C ARG A 138 16.43 -16.66 3.60
N PRO A 139 16.06 -16.83 4.88
CA PRO A 139 15.16 -17.90 5.28
C PRO A 139 13.75 -17.75 4.69
N PRO A 140 13.13 -18.84 4.19
CA PRO A 140 11.77 -18.80 3.64
C PRO A 140 10.72 -18.55 4.71
N LEU A 141 9.63 -17.89 4.31
CA LEU A 141 8.39 -17.70 5.10
C LEU A 141 8.57 -17.01 6.47
N GLN A 142 9.64 -16.26 6.68
CA GLN A 142 9.83 -15.42 7.86
C GLN A 142 9.19 -14.03 7.68
N HIS A 143 8.90 -13.33 8.78
CA HIS A 143 8.41 -11.96 8.69
C HIS A 143 9.51 -11.04 8.15
N GLU A 144 9.29 -10.48 6.97
CA GLU A 144 10.22 -9.54 6.32
C GLU A 144 9.70 -8.12 6.34
N LEU A 145 8.38 -7.96 6.25
CA LEU A 145 7.75 -6.68 6.09
C LEU A 145 6.35 -6.64 6.70
N THR A 146 6.00 -5.49 7.25
CA THR A 146 4.62 -5.12 7.53
C THR A 146 4.26 -3.98 6.61
N GLN A 147 3.34 -4.25 5.70
CA GLN A 147 2.76 -3.22 4.84
C GLN A 147 1.79 -2.36 5.64
N GLY A 148 1.55 -1.15 5.15
CA GLY A 148 0.62 -0.24 5.78
C GLY A 148 -0.06 0.72 4.82
N LEU A 149 -1.23 1.18 5.24
CA LEU A 149 -1.95 2.26 4.58
C LEU A 149 -2.63 3.16 5.61
N LEU A 150 -2.53 4.46 5.41
CA LEU A 150 -3.28 5.47 6.16
C LEU A 150 -4.59 5.72 5.41
N ALA A 151 -5.71 5.37 6.05
CA ALA A 151 -7.04 5.65 5.52
C ALA A 151 -7.38 7.12 5.80
N VAL A 152 -7.63 7.91 4.76
CA VAL A 152 -8.04 9.32 4.91
C VAL A 152 -9.52 9.53 4.62
N THR A 153 -10.15 8.54 3.98
CA THR A 153 -11.61 8.43 3.84
C THR A 153 -12.12 7.19 4.56
N ARG A 154 -13.41 7.20 4.90
CA ARG A 154 -14.09 6.04 5.49
C ARG A 154 -14.07 4.84 4.54
N SER A 155 -13.91 3.63 5.09
CA SER A 155 -14.03 2.37 4.37
C SER A 155 -14.92 1.41 5.16
N GLY A 156 -16.19 1.32 4.81
CA GLY A 156 -17.12 0.30 5.32
C GLY A 156 -17.19 -0.95 4.45
N PRO A 157 -18.22 -1.81 4.66
CA PRO A 157 -18.33 -3.12 4.00
C PRO A 157 -18.35 -3.08 2.47
N LYS A 158 -18.81 -1.96 1.87
CA LYS A 158 -19.00 -1.77 0.42
C LYS A 158 -18.16 -0.63 -0.17
N ASP A 159 -17.31 0.01 0.63
CA ASP A 159 -16.50 1.17 0.22
C ASP A 159 -15.12 0.77 -0.32
N GLY A 160 -14.96 -0.51 -0.69
CA GLY A 160 -13.73 -1.04 -1.25
C GLY A 160 -12.54 -1.02 -0.28
N GLY A 161 -11.36 -1.37 -0.76
CA GLY A 161 -10.12 -1.47 0.01
C GLY A 161 -9.72 -2.89 0.39
N LEU A 162 -8.82 -2.99 1.36
CA LEU A 162 -8.13 -4.22 1.72
C LEU A 162 -9.12 -5.31 2.15
N VAL A 163 -8.98 -6.48 1.52
CA VAL A 163 -9.57 -7.74 1.93
C VAL A 163 -8.42 -8.71 2.17
N LEU A 164 -8.53 -9.54 3.20
CA LEU A 164 -7.50 -10.51 3.57
C LEU A 164 -8.09 -11.78 4.14
N LEU A 165 -7.30 -12.85 4.14
CA LEU A 165 -7.60 -14.07 4.86
C LEU A 165 -6.89 -14.05 6.21
N ARG A 166 -7.66 -13.78 7.27
CA ARG A 166 -7.17 -13.71 8.65
C ARG A 166 -6.37 -14.98 9.00
N GLY A 167 -5.19 -14.82 9.58
CA GLY A 167 -4.35 -15.93 10.05
C GLY A 167 -3.65 -16.74 8.95
N SER A 168 -3.85 -16.42 7.67
CA SER A 168 -3.26 -17.17 6.55
C SER A 168 -1.73 -17.14 6.54
N HIS A 169 -1.11 -16.07 7.04
CA HIS A 169 0.35 -15.93 7.16
C HIS A 169 1.02 -17.05 7.97
N LYS A 170 0.32 -17.60 8.97
CA LYS A 170 0.81 -18.71 9.80
C LYS A 170 0.69 -20.07 9.12
N LEU A 171 -0.13 -20.17 8.08
CA LEU A 171 -0.45 -21.42 7.40
C LEU A 171 0.38 -21.65 6.15
N LEU A 172 1.14 -20.66 5.67
CA LEU A 172 1.96 -20.79 4.47
C LEU A 172 2.88 -22.01 4.46
N PRO A 173 3.64 -22.35 5.55
CA PRO A 173 4.50 -23.54 5.52
C PRO A 173 3.71 -24.83 5.26
N ARG A 174 2.59 -25.00 5.96
CA ARG A 174 1.70 -26.15 5.81
C ARG A 174 1.02 -26.17 4.45
N PHE A 175 0.59 -25.02 3.96
CA PHE A 175 0.00 -24.88 2.63
C PHE A 175 0.96 -25.40 1.55
N PHE A 176 2.20 -24.90 1.55
CA PHE A 176 3.20 -25.34 0.57
C PHE A 176 3.57 -26.82 0.75
N GLU A 177 3.67 -27.34 1.97
CA GLU A 177 3.90 -28.77 2.20
C GLU A 177 2.77 -29.64 1.62
N GLU A 178 1.50 -29.29 1.85
CA GLU A 178 0.35 -30.08 1.42
C GLU A 178 -0.01 -29.92 -0.07
N THR A 179 0.41 -28.82 -0.70
CA THR A 179 0.02 -28.50 -2.10
C THR A 179 1.15 -28.69 -3.13
N GLY A 180 2.26 -29.30 -2.71
CA GLY A 180 3.36 -29.68 -3.62
C GLY A 180 4.45 -28.63 -3.79
N GLY A 181 4.62 -27.74 -2.81
CA GLY A 181 5.65 -26.70 -2.76
C GLY A 181 5.25 -25.40 -3.44
N VAL A 182 6.21 -24.50 -3.58
CA VAL A 182 6.05 -23.22 -4.30
C VAL A 182 5.89 -23.51 -5.79
N LYS A 183 4.79 -23.04 -6.39
CA LYS A 183 4.49 -23.26 -7.81
C LYS A 183 5.09 -22.14 -8.66
N ALA A 184 5.83 -22.52 -9.70
CA ALA A 184 6.61 -21.58 -10.52
C ALA A 184 5.73 -20.60 -11.32
N ASP A 185 4.52 -20.99 -11.70
CA ASP A 185 3.55 -20.15 -12.42
C ASP A 185 2.79 -19.17 -11.51
N GLN A 186 2.89 -19.34 -10.19
CA GLN A 186 2.30 -18.47 -9.18
C GLN A 186 3.33 -17.53 -8.54
N SER A 187 4.63 -17.86 -8.62
CA SER A 187 5.74 -17.07 -8.10
C SER A 187 6.28 -16.08 -9.14
N TRP A 188 6.53 -14.85 -8.70
CA TRP A 188 7.09 -13.78 -9.54
C TRP A 188 8.53 -13.43 -9.16
N GLY A 189 9.21 -14.32 -8.43
CA GLY A 189 10.64 -14.26 -8.18
C GLY A 189 11.09 -12.95 -7.54
N ALA A 190 11.95 -12.21 -8.25
CA ALA A 190 12.55 -10.96 -7.79
C ALA A 190 11.52 -9.84 -7.48
N LEU A 191 10.26 -9.97 -7.92
CA LEU A 191 9.19 -9.04 -7.56
C LEU A 191 8.64 -9.26 -6.14
N ASN A 192 9.11 -10.28 -5.41
CA ASN A 192 8.63 -10.63 -4.06
C ASN A 192 7.10 -10.78 -4.01
N TYR A 193 6.54 -11.57 -4.91
CA TYR A 193 5.09 -11.65 -5.10
C TYR A 193 4.68 -13.09 -5.45
N TYR A 194 3.60 -13.57 -4.84
CA TYR A 194 3.04 -14.91 -5.09
C TYR A 194 1.51 -14.86 -5.13
N THR A 195 0.91 -15.37 -6.20
CA THR A 195 -0.55 -15.40 -6.37
C THR A 195 -1.16 -16.71 -5.91
N PHE A 196 -2.44 -16.72 -5.56
CA PHE A 196 -3.19 -17.90 -5.17
C PHE A 196 -4.34 -18.15 -6.14
N THR A 197 -4.51 -19.41 -6.54
CA THR A 197 -5.65 -19.84 -7.34
C THR A 197 -6.92 -19.95 -6.47
N PRO A 198 -8.13 -20.01 -7.06
CA PRO A 198 -9.35 -20.24 -6.29
C PRO A 198 -9.33 -21.54 -5.45
N GLU A 199 -8.63 -22.59 -5.88
CA GLU A 199 -8.51 -23.82 -5.08
C GLU A 199 -7.54 -23.65 -3.90
N ASP A 200 -6.46 -22.89 -4.09
CA ASP A 200 -5.55 -22.54 -3.00
C ASP A 200 -6.29 -21.72 -1.92
N VAL A 201 -7.11 -20.74 -2.34
CA VAL A 201 -7.94 -19.94 -1.43
C VAL A 201 -8.92 -20.81 -0.64
N LYS A 202 -9.60 -21.75 -1.30
CA LYS A 202 -10.48 -22.73 -0.63
C LYS A 202 -9.73 -23.64 0.33
N TRP A 203 -8.43 -23.89 0.12
CA TRP A 203 -7.63 -24.63 1.09
C TRP A 203 -7.49 -23.82 2.39
N PHE A 204 -7.20 -22.52 2.30
CA PHE A 204 -7.12 -21.63 3.47
C PHE A 204 -8.46 -21.49 4.18
N GLU A 205 -9.55 -21.25 3.45
CA GLU A 205 -10.90 -21.08 4.03
C GLU A 205 -11.43 -22.31 4.80
N ARG A 206 -10.89 -23.49 4.53
CA ARG A 206 -11.24 -24.73 5.26
C ARG A 206 -10.49 -24.85 6.59
N GLN A 207 -9.48 -24.04 6.84
CA GLN A 207 -8.68 -24.13 8.07
C GLN A 207 -9.39 -23.42 9.24
N PRO A 208 -9.34 -23.98 10.46
CA PRO A 208 -9.93 -23.33 11.63
C PRO A 208 -9.36 -21.93 11.87
N GLY A 209 -10.25 -20.95 12.08
CA GLY A 209 -9.88 -19.57 12.40
C GLY A 209 -9.47 -18.70 11.21
N VAL A 210 -9.49 -19.24 9.99
CA VAL A 210 -9.30 -18.45 8.76
C VAL A 210 -10.64 -17.89 8.32
N GLU A 211 -10.68 -16.57 8.14
CA GLU A 211 -11.88 -15.83 7.74
C GLU A 211 -11.49 -14.80 6.67
N GLU A 212 -12.30 -14.65 5.63
CA GLU A 212 -12.21 -13.49 4.74
C GLU A 212 -12.67 -12.24 5.52
N VAL A 213 -11.78 -11.28 5.67
CA VAL A 213 -12.06 -10.01 6.34
C VAL A 213 -11.93 -8.88 5.34
N LYS A 214 -13.04 -8.19 5.09
CA LYS A 214 -12.99 -6.85 4.51
C LYS A 214 -12.61 -5.88 5.62
N VAL A 215 -11.39 -5.36 5.61
CA VAL A 215 -10.90 -4.47 6.67
C VAL A 215 -11.64 -3.14 6.58
N GLU A 216 -12.35 -2.79 7.64
CA GLU A 216 -13.05 -1.51 7.77
C GLU A 216 -12.20 -0.49 8.51
N SER A 217 -12.33 0.78 8.14
CA SER A 217 -11.58 1.89 8.76
C SER A 217 -12.38 3.18 8.72
N GLU A 218 -12.07 4.04 9.68
CA GLU A 218 -12.52 5.43 9.73
C GLU A 218 -11.37 6.36 9.30
N PRO A 219 -11.68 7.58 8.82
CA PRO A 219 -10.67 8.58 8.49
C PRO A 219 -9.66 8.79 9.63
N GLY A 220 -8.38 8.64 9.32
CA GLY A 220 -7.26 8.78 10.24
C GLY A 220 -6.78 7.47 10.89
N ASP A 221 -7.40 6.34 10.58
CA ASP A 221 -6.91 5.03 10.99
C ASP A 221 -5.71 4.57 10.14
N LEU A 222 -4.78 3.87 10.78
CA LEU A 222 -3.67 3.18 10.12
C LEU A 222 -3.97 1.68 10.10
N ILE A 223 -3.96 1.08 8.91
CA ILE A 223 -4.08 -0.37 8.75
C ILE A 223 -2.70 -0.93 8.46
N LEU A 224 -2.31 -1.96 9.21
CA LEU A 224 -1.07 -2.72 9.02
C LEU A 224 -1.37 -4.19 8.72
N TRP A 225 -0.59 -4.82 7.87
CA TRP A 225 -0.66 -6.27 7.64
C TRP A 225 0.71 -6.87 7.35
N ASP A 226 0.89 -8.12 7.76
CA ASP A 226 2.06 -8.93 7.46
C ASP A 226 2.11 -9.20 5.95
N SER A 227 3.27 -9.03 5.31
CA SER A 227 3.45 -9.27 3.85
C SER A 227 3.09 -10.68 3.42
N ARG A 228 3.07 -11.64 4.36
CA ARG A 228 2.69 -13.05 4.17
C ARG A 228 1.19 -13.31 4.29
N THR A 229 0.38 -12.33 4.71
CA THR A 229 -1.07 -12.50 4.80
C THR A 229 -1.67 -12.46 3.40
N VAL A 230 -2.42 -13.50 3.02
CA VAL A 230 -3.10 -13.55 1.72
C VAL A 230 -4.13 -12.42 1.65
N HIS A 231 -3.99 -11.53 0.68
CA HIS A 231 -4.79 -10.32 0.58
C HIS A 231 -5.03 -9.88 -0.88
N TRP A 232 -5.96 -8.93 -1.04
CA TRP A 232 -6.29 -8.26 -2.30
C TRP A 232 -7.07 -6.97 -2.02
N ASN A 233 -7.35 -6.18 -3.06
CA ASN A 233 -8.23 -5.02 -2.95
C ASN A 233 -9.60 -5.30 -3.58
N ARG A 234 -10.66 -4.78 -2.95
CA ARG A 234 -12.01 -4.71 -3.52
C ARG A 234 -12.30 -3.29 -3.99
N ALA A 235 -12.97 -3.15 -5.14
CA ALA A 235 -13.45 -1.84 -5.58
C ALA A 235 -14.62 -1.34 -4.70
N PRO A 236 -14.73 -0.03 -4.45
CA PRO A 236 -15.95 0.54 -3.85
C PRO A 236 -17.15 0.32 -4.77
N THR A 237 -18.30 -0.03 -4.20
CA THR A 237 -19.58 -0.20 -4.92
C THR A 237 -20.75 0.55 -4.27
N ALA A 238 -20.49 1.19 -3.13
CA ALA A 238 -21.44 2.11 -2.49
C ALA A 238 -21.31 3.53 -3.08
N GLU A 239 -21.28 4.57 -2.25
CA GLU A 239 -21.38 5.96 -2.70
C GLU A 239 -20.09 6.77 -2.52
N GLN A 240 -19.23 6.35 -1.59
CA GLN A 240 -18.05 7.10 -1.16
C GLN A 240 -16.83 6.78 -2.02
N LEU A 241 -16.09 7.82 -2.39
CA LEU A 241 -14.74 7.64 -2.91
C LEU A 241 -13.82 7.11 -1.81
N ARG A 242 -12.78 6.38 -2.22
CA ARG A 242 -11.76 5.85 -1.32
C ARG A 242 -10.42 6.51 -1.65
N VAL A 243 -9.81 7.10 -0.61
CA VAL A 243 -8.42 7.57 -0.64
C VAL A 243 -7.64 6.95 0.50
N VAL A 244 -6.49 6.38 0.17
CA VAL A 244 -5.48 5.98 1.15
C VAL A 244 -4.09 6.39 0.67
N VAL A 245 -3.19 6.63 1.61
CA VAL A 245 -1.76 6.78 1.34
C VAL A 245 -1.08 5.49 1.78
N TYR A 246 -0.35 4.83 0.88
CA TYR A 246 0.45 3.67 1.28
C TYR A 246 1.69 4.14 2.05
N VAL A 247 1.88 3.53 3.21
CA VAL A 247 2.92 3.86 4.17
C VAL A 247 3.56 2.58 4.66
N CYS A 248 4.83 2.38 4.35
CA CYS A 248 5.57 1.24 4.83
C CYS A 248 6.96 1.69 5.24
N TYR A 249 7.40 1.21 6.40
CA TYR A 249 8.68 1.58 6.99
C TYR A 249 9.44 0.33 7.36
N ALA A 250 10.77 0.42 7.29
CA ALA A 250 11.69 -0.61 7.75
C ALA A 250 12.85 0.05 8.51
N PRO A 251 13.53 -0.67 9.41
CA PRO A 251 14.73 -0.19 10.07
C PRO A 251 15.78 0.27 9.08
N ARG A 252 16.46 1.39 9.38
CA ARG A 252 17.61 1.85 8.60
C ARG A 252 18.67 0.76 8.46
N ALA A 253 18.88 -0.04 9.50
CA ALA A 253 19.85 -1.14 9.50
C ALA A 253 19.60 -2.24 8.45
N MET A 254 18.39 -2.33 7.88
CA MET A 254 18.09 -3.27 6.80
C MET A 254 18.59 -2.80 5.41
N ALA A 255 18.91 -1.52 5.25
CA ALA A 255 19.39 -0.98 3.98
C ALA A 255 20.92 -1.00 3.89
N THR A 256 21.43 -1.51 2.77
CA THR A 256 22.86 -1.39 2.41
C THR A 256 23.18 0.02 1.91
N GLU A 257 24.46 0.35 1.78
CA GLU A 257 24.88 1.62 1.17
C GLU A 257 24.45 1.74 -0.31
N GLU A 258 24.37 0.62 -1.02
CA GLU A 258 23.83 0.58 -2.39
C GLU A 258 22.33 0.91 -2.42
N VAL A 259 21.56 0.35 -1.47
CA VAL A 259 20.15 0.72 -1.30
C VAL A 259 20.03 2.22 -1.00
N LEU A 260 20.85 2.77 -0.09
CA LEU A 260 20.82 4.20 0.19
C LEU A 260 21.14 5.06 -1.03
N ALA A 261 22.14 4.68 -1.82
CA ALA A 261 22.48 5.39 -3.06
C ALA A 261 21.30 5.36 -4.05
N THR A 262 20.61 4.22 -4.16
CA THR A 262 19.40 4.08 -4.98
C THR A 262 18.26 4.95 -4.45
N ARG A 263 18.04 4.98 -3.13
CA ARG A 263 17.05 5.85 -2.47
C ARG A 263 17.31 7.32 -2.75
N LYS A 264 18.56 7.75 -2.65
CA LYS A 264 18.98 9.12 -3.00
C LYS A 264 18.66 9.45 -4.46
N ARG A 265 19.03 8.58 -5.40
CA ARG A 265 18.71 8.76 -6.83
C ARG A 265 17.20 8.86 -7.06
N CYS A 266 16.41 7.97 -6.45
CA CYS A 266 14.95 7.99 -6.58
C CYS A 266 14.35 9.26 -5.98
N TRP A 267 14.88 9.74 -4.84
CA TRP A 267 14.47 11.02 -4.27
C TRP A 267 14.73 12.18 -5.23
N GLU A 268 15.97 12.34 -5.70
CA GLU A 268 16.39 13.45 -6.58
C GLU A 268 15.55 13.50 -7.88
N ASN A 269 15.18 12.32 -8.40
CA ASN A 269 14.42 12.16 -9.64
C ASN A 269 12.91 11.96 -9.43
N ARG A 270 12.41 11.97 -8.18
CA ARG A 270 11.00 11.74 -7.82
C ARG A 270 10.43 10.42 -8.36
N LEU A 271 11.22 9.36 -8.31
CA LEU A 271 10.81 8.03 -8.76
C LEU A 271 10.03 7.31 -7.66
N ALA A 272 8.85 6.79 -8.02
CA ALA A 272 8.07 5.92 -7.15
C ALA A 272 8.76 4.56 -6.93
N THR A 273 8.47 3.96 -5.79
CA THR A 273 8.88 2.58 -5.46
C THR A 273 7.66 1.73 -5.14
N THR A 274 7.86 0.43 -4.97
CA THR A 274 6.86 -0.43 -4.34
C THR A 274 6.80 -0.15 -2.83
N HIS A 275 6.01 -0.95 -2.10
CA HIS A 275 5.89 -0.90 -0.65
C HIS A 275 7.19 -1.22 0.10
N TRP A 276 8.22 -1.78 -0.54
CA TRP A 276 9.47 -2.20 0.11
C TRP A 276 10.42 -1.03 0.44
N PRO A 277 10.70 -0.72 1.72
CA PRO A 277 11.55 0.43 2.07
C PRO A 277 13.05 0.11 2.07
N ALA A 278 13.45 -1.11 2.46
CA ALA A 278 14.86 -1.46 2.71
C ALA A 278 15.50 -2.46 1.74
N PRO A 279 14.77 -3.33 1.00
CA PRO A 279 15.27 -3.83 -0.28
C PRO A 279 14.99 -2.85 -1.43
N PHE A 280 14.12 -1.85 -1.19
CA PHE A 280 13.89 -0.67 -2.03
C PHE A 280 13.72 -0.96 -3.53
N VAL A 281 12.59 -1.59 -3.87
CA VAL A 281 12.28 -1.96 -5.24
C VAL A 281 11.67 -0.78 -5.99
N VAL A 282 12.42 -0.25 -6.96
CA VAL A 282 11.96 0.86 -7.81
C VAL A 282 10.89 0.35 -8.76
N VAL A 283 9.80 1.11 -8.95
CA VAL A 283 8.82 0.79 -10.00
C VAL A 283 9.55 0.94 -11.35
N PRO A 284 9.65 -0.12 -12.17
CA PRO A 284 10.45 -0.07 -13.39
C PRO A 284 9.66 0.61 -14.52
N ARG A 285 9.46 1.92 -14.38
CA ARG A 285 8.76 2.76 -15.38
C ARG A 285 9.42 2.73 -16.75
N GLU A 286 10.73 2.46 -16.80
CA GLU A 286 11.45 2.24 -18.06
C GLU A 286 11.01 0.96 -18.79
N GLU A 287 10.54 -0.06 -18.07
CA GLU A 287 10.07 -1.34 -18.63
C GLU A 287 8.60 -1.25 -19.07
N TYR A 288 7.73 -0.71 -18.22
CA TYR A 288 6.29 -0.64 -18.50
C TYR A 288 5.86 0.63 -19.27
N GLY A 289 6.74 1.63 -19.32
CA GLY A 289 6.50 2.91 -19.99
C GLY A 289 5.68 3.90 -19.16
N PRO A 290 5.45 5.11 -19.70
CA PRO A 290 4.56 6.10 -19.06
C PRO A 290 3.11 5.60 -19.05
N PRO A 291 2.23 6.18 -18.20
CA PRO A 291 0.83 5.83 -18.19
C PRO A 291 0.17 6.09 -19.55
N LYS A 292 -0.68 5.17 -19.99
CA LYS A 292 -1.36 5.21 -21.29
C LYS A 292 -2.87 5.13 -21.16
N ARG A 293 -3.55 5.76 -22.11
CA ARG A 293 -5.00 5.64 -22.36
C ARG A 293 -5.17 4.87 -23.66
N GLY A 294 -5.44 3.56 -23.55
CA GLY A 294 -5.26 2.64 -24.66
C GLY A 294 -3.79 2.61 -25.08
N ASP A 295 -3.51 2.85 -26.35
CA ASP A 295 -2.13 2.84 -26.88
C ASP A 295 -1.43 4.20 -26.83
N VAL A 296 -2.12 5.26 -26.37
CA VAL A 296 -1.61 6.64 -26.39
C VAL A 296 -1.12 7.03 -25.00
N VAL A 297 0.07 7.62 -24.92
CA VAL A 297 0.61 8.19 -23.66
C VAL A 297 -0.33 9.27 -23.15
N ASP A 298 -0.64 9.24 -21.85
CA ASP A 298 -1.47 10.25 -21.23
C ASP A 298 -0.78 11.64 -21.33
N PRO A 299 -1.41 12.67 -21.94
CA PRO A 299 -0.82 14.00 -22.06
C PRO A 299 -0.60 14.69 -20.69
N LEU A 300 -1.22 14.21 -19.62
CA LEU A 300 -1.04 14.72 -18.26
C LEU A 300 0.06 14.01 -17.48
N ASP A 301 0.74 13.04 -18.10
CA ASP A 301 1.89 12.36 -17.51
C ASP A 301 2.95 13.38 -17.03
N ARG A 302 3.51 13.08 -15.86
CA ARG A 302 4.56 13.87 -15.23
C ARG A 302 5.41 12.99 -14.32
N ILE A 303 6.66 13.40 -14.17
CA ILE A 303 7.61 12.75 -13.26
C ILE A 303 7.58 13.44 -11.89
N ARG A 304 7.50 14.77 -11.87
CA ARG A 304 7.52 15.56 -10.63
C ARG A 304 6.11 15.83 -10.12
N PRO A 305 5.91 15.98 -8.79
CA PRO A 305 4.62 16.32 -8.22
C PRO A 305 4.14 17.72 -8.66
N PHE A 306 2.85 17.99 -8.51
CA PHE A 306 2.31 19.35 -8.66
C PHE A 306 2.82 20.28 -7.57
N GLU A 307 2.96 19.77 -6.34
CA GLU A 307 3.51 20.51 -5.22
C GLU A 307 4.64 19.73 -4.55
N GLU A 308 5.84 20.31 -4.55
CA GLU A 308 7.02 19.71 -3.95
C GLU A 308 6.90 19.65 -2.41
N PRO A 309 7.38 18.56 -1.79
CA PRO A 309 7.42 18.44 -0.35
C PRO A 309 8.49 19.37 0.24
N GLY A 310 8.25 19.87 1.45
CA GLY A 310 9.28 20.60 2.20
C GLY A 310 10.31 19.63 2.79
N GLU A 311 11.60 19.93 2.62
CA GLU A 311 12.70 19.08 3.09
C GLU A 311 13.00 19.32 4.58
N THR A 312 12.21 18.69 5.45
CA THR A 312 12.49 18.67 6.90
C THR A 312 13.57 17.66 7.24
N GLU A 313 14.23 17.82 8.40
CA GLU A 313 15.24 16.85 8.87
C GLU A 313 14.65 15.43 8.98
N GLN A 314 13.44 15.29 9.51
CA GLN A 314 12.76 14.00 9.63
C GLN A 314 12.47 13.37 8.26
N LEU A 315 12.01 14.16 7.28
CA LEU A 315 11.80 13.67 5.92
C LEU A 315 13.11 13.14 5.35
N LEU A 316 14.18 13.92 5.42
CA LEU A 316 15.46 13.55 4.83
C LEU A 316 16.08 12.32 5.53
N LYS A 317 15.81 12.10 6.82
CA LYS A 317 16.15 10.85 7.51
C LYS A 317 15.36 9.65 7.00
N LEU A 318 14.02 9.78 6.90
CA LEU A 318 13.15 8.73 6.38
C LEU A 318 13.44 8.38 4.92
N VAL A 319 13.86 9.35 4.11
CA VAL A 319 14.35 9.13 2.74
C VAL A 319 15.70 8.39 2.75
N GLY A 320 16.52 8.58 3.79
CA GLY A 320 17.87 8.03 3.89
C GLY A 320 18.96 8.96 3.35
N ILE A 321 18.67 10.26 3.21
CA ILE A 321 19.64 11.31 2.84
C ILE A 321 20.46 11.74 4.05
N LEU A 322 19.78 11.97 5.18
CA LEU A 322 20.43 12.30 6.43
C LEU A 322 20.58 11.04 7.30
N PRO A 323 21.72 10.87 7.98
CA PRO A 323 21.90 9.77 8.92
C PRO A 323 21.07 9.98 10.19
N TYR A 324 20.80 8.88 10.88
CA TYR A 324 20.40 8.88 12.29
C TYR A 324 21.67 9.09 13.17
N LYS A 325 21.51 9.64 14.37
CA LYS A 325 22.62 10.13 15.20
C LYS A 325 23.04 9.13 16.25
#